data_AF-A0A3M7P5L0-F1
#
_entry.id   AF-A0A3M7P5L0-F1
#
_cell.length_a   1.000
_cell.length_b   1.000
_cell.length_c   1.000
_cell.angle_alpha   90.00
_cell.angle_beta   90.00
_cell.angle_gamma   90.00
#
_symmetry.space_group_name_H-M   'P 1'
#
loop_
_entity.id
_entity.type
_entity.pdbx_description
1 polymer ?
#
loop_
_entity_poly.entity_id
_entity_poly.type
_entity_poly.pdbx_seq_one_letter_code
_entity_poly.pdbx_strand_id
1 'polypeptide(L)'
;MAQTWQNKEYDLHETYESLDLAIDAVNNFSEKWTRGCTRKTQEGEKRFYTCRKQCPKRLYILLNNEDHKVSIHISNDQHENHDNKIIEACFEMIEG
;
A
#
# COMPACT_ATOMS: atom_id res chain seq x y z
N MET A 1 -1.32 15.35 24.59
CA MET A 1 -2.34 15.05 23.57
C MET A 1 -1.87 13.79 22.85
N ALA A 2 -2.63 12.69 22.94
CA ALA A 2 -2.24 11.43 22.32
C ALA A 2 -2.37 11.58 20.80
N GLN A 3 -1.26 11.54 20.07
CA GLN A 3 -1.28 11.40 18.62
C GLN A 3 -1.92 10.05 18.32
N THR A 4 -3.18 10.06 17.92
CA THR A 4 -3.83 8.90 17.32
C THR A 4 -3.15 8.66 15.98
N TRP A 5 -2.27 7.68 15.94
CA TRP A 5 -1.69 7.16 14.71
C TRP A 5 -2.88 6.78 13.83
N GLN A 6 -3.13 7.55 12.76
CA GLN A 6 -4.21 7.21 11.84
C GLN A 6 -3.86 5.84 11.26
N ASN A 7 -4.59 4.81 11.69
CA ASN A 7 -4.54 3.51 11.05
C ASN A 7 -5.01 3.75 9.62
N LYS A 8 -4.07 3.81 8.67
CA LYS A 8 -4.44 3.81 7.26
C LYS A 8 -5.28 2.57 7.03
N GLU A 9 -6.53 2.77 6.65
CA GLU A 9 -7.48 1.69 6.42
C GLU A 9 -7.12 1.03 5.10
N TYR A 10 -6.71 -0.23 5.20
CA TYR A 10 -6.48 -1.08 4.04
C TYR A 10 -7.57 -2.13 4.01
N ASP A 11 -8.26 -2.21 2.87
CA ASP A 11 -9.28 -3.20 2.66
C ASP A 11 -8.67 -4.45 2.03
N LEU A 12 -9.13 -5.62 2.46
CA LEU A 12 -8.74 -6.89 1.85
C LEU A 12 -9.39 -6.98 0.47
N HIS A 13 -8.58 -6.93 -0.57
CA HIS A 13 -9.07 -6.97 -1.93
C HIS A 13 -9.24 -8.41 -2.43
N GLU A 14 -8.17 -9.21 -2.38
CA GLU A 14 -8.19 -10.59 -2.85
C GLU A 14 -7.11 -11.42 -2.16
N THR A 15 -7.29 -12.74 -2.10
CA THR A 15 -6.34 -13.70 -1.54
C THR A 15 -5.95 -14.74 -2.57
N TYR A 16 -4.67 -15.12 -2.58
CA TYR A 16 -4.07 -16.07 -3.49
C TYR A 16 -3.32 -17.14 -2.71
N GLU A 17 -3.14 -18.29 -3.35
CA GLU A 17 -2.38 -19.42 -2.80
C GLU A 17 -0.87 -19.26 -3.01
N SER A 18 -0.46 -18.27 -3.83
CA SER A 18 0.92 -18.06 -4.20
C SER A 18 1.22 -16.59 -4.48
N LEU A 19 2.45 -16.22 -4.19
CA LEU A 19 2.95 -14.86 -4.41
C LEU A 19 2.99 -14.49 -5.89
N ASP A 20 3.31 -15.45 -6.76
CA ASP A 20 3.39 -15.24 -8.20
C ASP A 20 2.03 -14.79 -8.76
N LEU A 21 0.96 -15.48 -8.38
CA LEU A 21 -0.42 -15.13 -8.72
C LEU A 21 -0.82 -13.74 -8.21
N ALA A 22 -0.45 -13.41 -6.97
CA ALA A 22 -0.73 -12.09 -6.41
C ALA A 22 0.03 -10.98 -7.15
N ILE A 23 1.28 -11.22 -7.56
CA ILE A 23 2.07 -10.27 -8.33
C ILE A 23 1.48 -10.10 -9.74
N ASP A 24 1.07 -11.19 -10.38
CA ASP A 24 0.43 -11.15 -11.70
C ASP A 24 -0.86 -10.31 -11.65
N ALA A 25 -1.70 -10.54 -10.63
CA ALA A 25 -2.91 -9.75 -10.41
C ALA A 25 -2.61 -8.25 -10.23
N VAL A 26 -1.61 -7.88 -9.42
CA VAL A 26 -1.19 -6.48 -9.25
C VAL A 26 -0.71 -5.87 -10.57
N ASN A 27 -0.03 -6.63 -11.43
CA ASN A 27 0.39 -6.17 -12.75
C ASN A 27 -0.77 -6.05 -13.74
N ASN A 28 -1.82 -6.84 -13.56
CA ASN A 28 -3.03 -6.84 -14.40
C ASN A 28 -4.05 -5.77 -13.98
N PHE A 29 -3.85 -5.08 -12.85
CA PHE A 29 -4.67 -3.93 -12.48
C PHE A 29 -4.56 -2.80 -13.52
N SER A 30 -5.66 -2.05 -13.69
CA SER A 30 -5.71 -0.88 -14.58
C SER A 30 -4.66 0.18 -14.17
N GLU A 31 -4.47 0.33 -12.86
CA GLU A 31 -3.41 1.14 -12.27
C GLU A 31 -2.02 0.51 -12.43
N LYS A 32 -1.04 1.35 -12.80
CA LYS A 32 0.36 0.95 -12.75
C LYS A 32 0.82 0.96 -11.31
N TRP A 33 1.27 -0.19 -10.80
CA TRP A 33 1.84 -0.32 -9.46
C TRP A 33 3.34 -0.51 -9.56
N THR A 34 4.08 0.29 -8.81
CA THR A 34 5.53 0.20 -8.67
C THR A 34 5.85 -0.41 -7.33
N ARG A 35 6.68 -1.46 -7.33
CA ARG A 35 7.17 -2.07 -6.09
C ARG A 35 8.03 -1.06 -5.33
N GLY A 36 7.63 -0.77 -4.10
CA GLY A 36 8.35 0.15 -3.21
C GLY A 36 9.33 -0.61 -2.32
N CYS A 37 8.83 -1.10 -1.18
CA CYS A 37 9.66 -1.73 -0.15
C CYS A 37 9.09 -3.08 0.27
N THR A 38 9.94 -3.93 0.84
CA THR A 38 9.51 -5.18 1.48
C THR A 38 9.85 -5.11 2.96
N ARG A 39 8.90 -5.43 3.83
CA ARG A 39 9.10 -5.51 5.28
C ARG A 39 8.72 -6.89 5.77
N LYS A 40 9.59 -7.51 6.54
CA LYS A 40 9.29 -8.74 7.27
C LYS A 40 8.70 -8.37 8.62
N THR A 41 7.58 -8.99 8.96
CA THR A 41 6.80 -8.77 10.17
C THR A 41 6.50 -10.12 10.81
N GLN A 42 5.96 -10.13 12.04
CA GLN A 42 5.59 -11.39 12.71
C GLN A 42 4.49 -12.16 11.96
N GLU A 43 3.56 -11.45 11.32
CA GLU A 43 2.50 -12.04 10.48
C GLU A 43 3.05 -12.67 9.19
N GLY A 44 4.24 -12.23 8.75
CA GLY A 44 4.92 -12.70 7.55
C GLY A 44 5.57 -11.58 6.75
N GLU A 45 5.58 -11.67 5.42
CA GLU A 45 6.25 -10.68 4.57
C GLU A 45 5.24 -9.71 3.93
N LYS A 46 5.39 -8.41 4.21
CA LYS A 46 4.61 -7.33 3.58
C LYS A 46 5.41 -6.69 2.45
N ARG A 47 4.89 -6.73 1.22
CA ARG A 47 5.46 -6.07 0.05
C ARG A 47 4.59 -4.88 -0.32
N PHE A 48 5.15 -3.69 -0.21
CA PHE A 48 4.46 -2.44 -0.48
C PHE A 48 4.62 -2.02 -1.94
N TYR A 49 3.53 -1.54 -2.52
CA TYR A 49 3.41 -1.04 -3.87
C TYR A 49 2.80 0.36 -3.83
N THR A 50 3.26 1.22 -4.73
CA THR A 50 2.78 2.58 -4.92
C THR A 50 2.24 2.72 -6.33
N CYS A 51 1.12 3.43 -6.53
CA CYS A 51 0.52 3.58 -7.86
C CYS A 51 1.42 4.46 -8.78
N ARG A 52 1.33 5.79 -8.66
CA ARG A 52 2.18 6.73 -9.42
C ARG A 52 2.80 7.78 -8.51
N LYS A 53 3.83 8.50 -9.01
CA LYS A 53 4.29 9.74 -8.39
C LYS A 53 3.09 10.68 -8.24
N GLN A 54 2.82 11.12 -7.01
CA GLN A 54 1.67 11.97 -6.61
C GLN A 54 0.32 11.27 -6.41
N CYS A 55 0.22 9.94 -6.50
CA CYS A 55 -0.99 9.25 -6.05
C CYS A 55 -0.87 8.85 -4.57
N PRO A 56 -1.85 9.16 -3.71
CA PRO A 56 -1.86 8.71 -2.31
C PRO A 56 -2.12 7.21 -2.20
N LYS A 57 -2.76 6.59 -3.21
CA LYS A 57 -3.03 5.14 -3.25
C LYS A 57 -1.79 4.30 -2.95
N ARG A 58 -1.96 3.39 -1.99
CA ARG A 58 -0.98 2.39 -1.59
C ARG A 58 -1.64 1.01 -1.68
N LEU A 59 -0.82 0.02 -1.99
CA LEU A 59 -1.19 -1.38 -1.97
C LEU A 59 -0.09 -2.11 -1.22
N TYR A 60 -0.44 -3.14 -0.47
CA TYR A 60 0.54 -4.10 -0.02
C TYR A 60 0.06 -5.53 -0.22
N ILE A 61 1.01 -6.41 -0.48
CA ILE A 61 0.82 -7.84 -0.50
C ILE A 61 1.34 -8.38 0.83
N LEU A 62 0.53 -9.10 1.58
CA LEU A 62 0.91 -9.80 2.79
C LEU A 62 1.02 -11.29 2.50
N LEU A 63 2.23 -11.84 2.59
CA LEU A 63 2.46 -13.27 2.62
C LEU A 63 2.32 -13.72 4.07
N ASN A 64 1.20 -14.37 4.40
CA ASN A 64 0.98 -14.89 5.74
C ASN A 64 1.81 -16.14 5.96
N ASN A 65 2.61 -16.15 7.04
CA ASN A 65 3.38 -17.33 7.42
C ASN A 65 2.50 -18.44 8.00
N GLU A 66 1.38 -18.10 8.64
CA GLU A 66 0.50 -19.06 9.29
C GLU A 66 -0.37 -19.80 8.27
N ASP A 67 -1.12 -19.05 7.46
CA ASP A 67 -2.08 -19.62 6.51
C ASP A 67 -1.44 -20.05 5.18
N HIS A 68 -0.16 -19.75 4.97
CA HIS A 68 0.56 -19.90 3.69
C HIS A 68 -0.13 -19.21 2.49
N LYS A 69 -1.08 -18.31 2.77
CA LYS A 69 -1.81 -17.53 1.77
C LYS A 69 -1.23 -16.14 1.60
N VAL A 70 -1.44 -15.59 0.43
CA VAL A 70 -0.98 -14.27 0.02
C VAL A 70 -2.18 -13.36 -0.15
N SER A 71 -2.27 -12.29 0.63
CA SER A 71 -3.40 -11.37 0.63
C SER A 71 -3.00 -10.03 0.03
N ILE A 72 -3.81 -9.50 -0.90
CA ILE A 72 -3.65 -8.16 -1.44
C ILE A 72 -4.53 -7.22 -0.65
N HIS A 73 -3.92 -6.17 -0.12
CA HIS A 73 -4.59 -5.13 0.62
C HIS A 73 -4.40 -3.79 -0.08
N ILE A 74 -5.49 -3.10 -0.38
CA ILE A 74 -5.47 -1.82 -1.08
C ILE A 74 -5.94 -0.75 -0.11
N SER A 75 -5.21 0.35 -0.05
CA SER A 75 -5.62 1.49 0.74
C SER A 75 -6.90 2.09 0.15
N ASN A 76 -7.85 2.45 1.01
CA ASN A 76 -9.08 3.13 0.59
C ASN A 76 -8.86 4.60 0.18
N ASP A 77 -7.60 5.04 0.10
CA ASP A 77 -7.24 6.33 -0.49
C ASP A 77 -7.82 6.41 -1.92
N GLN A 78 -8.70 7.36 -2.18
CA GLN A 78 -9.11 7.65 -3.56
C GLN A 78 -7.90 8.19 -4.33
N HIS A 79 -7.88 8.00 -5.67
CA HIS A 79 -7.04 8.87 -6.48
C HIS A 79 -7.53 10.29 -6.20
N GLU A 80 -6.74 11.10 -5.51
CA GLU A 80 -7.02 12.53 -5.45
C GLU A 80 -7.10 12.99 -6.90
N ASN A 81 -8.32 13.31 -7.34
CA ASN A 81 -8.50 14.12 -8.52
C ASN A 81 -7.68 15.38 -8.26
N HIS A 82 -6.77 15.69 -9.18
CA HIS A 82 -5.93 16.89 -9.15
C HIS A 82 -6.75 18.19 -9.32
N ASP A 83 -7.99 18.22 -8.83
CA ASP A 83 -8.89 19.34 -8.82
C ASP A 83 -9.39 19.50 -7.38
N ASN A 84 -8.84 20.51 -6.71
CA ASN A 84 -9.06 20.90 -5.31
C ASN A 84 -8.27 20.18 -4.20
N LYS A 85 -7.24 20.92 -3.78
CA LYS A 85 -6.89 21.30 -2.40
C LYS A 85 -5.82 20.49 -1.69
N ILE A 86 -4.68 21.18 -1.59
CA ILE A 86 -3.71 21.16 -0.49
C ILE A 86 -3.13 19.77 -0.21
N ILE A 87 -2.10 19.45 -0.99
CA ILE A 87 -1.07 18.51 -0.60
C ILE A 87 -0.38 19.10 0.65
N GLU A 88 -0.82 18.74 1.84
CA GLU A 88 0.06 18.73 3.02
C GLU A 88 0.98 17.50 2.90
N ALA A 89 1.86 17.53 1.90
CA ALA A 89 2.98 16.62 1.84
C ALA A 89 3.96 17.02 2.93
N CYS A 90 4.45 16.02 3.67
CA CYS A 90 5.57 16.13 4.59
C CYS A 90 6.81 16.72 3.86
N PHE A 91 6.98 18.04 3.88
CA PHE A 91 8.21 18.70 3.47
C PHE A 91 8.30 20.15 4.00
N GLU A 92 8.80 20.31 5.23
CA GLU A 92 9.63 21.46 5.62
C GLU A 92 10.73 20.87 6.51
N MET A 93 11.90 20.61 5.92
CA MET A 93 13.07 21.50 5.89
C MET A 93 13.71 21.71 7.27
N ILE A 94 15.01 21.45 7.27
CA ILE A 94 15.98 21.66 8.34
C ILE A 94 16.02 23.16 8.67
N GLU A 95 15.91 23.51 9.95
CA GLU A 95 16.53 24.69 10.54
C GLU A 95 17.45 24.15 11.65
N GLY A 96 18.71 24.55 11.81
CA GLY A 96 19.32 25.85 11.59
C GLY A 96 20.07 26.16 12.89
#